data_AF-A0A397G4U9-F1
#
_entry.id   AF-A0A397G4U9-F1
#
_cell.length_a   1.000
_cell.length_b   1.000
_cell.length_c   1.000
_cell.angle_alpha   90.00
_cell.angle_beta   90.00
_cell.angle_gamma   90.00
#
_symmetry.space_group_name_H-M   'P 1'
#
loop_
_entity.id
_entity.type
_entity.pdbx_description
1 polymer ?
#
loop_
_entity_poly.entity_id
_entity_poly.type
_entity_poly.pdbx_seq_one_letter_code
_entity_poly.pdbx_strand_id
1 'polypeptide(L)'
;MKVQFSGECAWSRVDIPVIEINDLNKEESMEYLINIRKIKFEEAEKLYDLVGGRILNLKSIADKSLKGFSFENIKELFFGTIYDNFEKAEMNTGQENHEAAKIIIKILLNSNNTLHVSMLRELTKMEPNKLLKYNIFAYHSRNKTVTFQSRLVEYYIQENANKFIKKAWL
;
A
#
# COMPACT_ATOMS: atom_id res chain seq x y z
N MET A 1 24.57 -21.56 -34.68
CA MET A 1 23.40 -21.36 -33.81
C MET A 1 23.89 -21.09 -32.39
N LYS A 2 23.87 -19.84 -31.94
CA LYS A 2 24.14 -19.46 -30.54
C LYS A 2 22.94 -18.63 -30.11
N VAL A 3 22.10 -19.20 -29.24
CA VAL A 3 21.01 -18.47 -28.60
C VAL A 3 21.60 -17.87 -27.34
N GLN A 4 21.78 -16.54 -27.35
CA GLN A 4 22.09 -15.77 -26.15
C GLN A 4 20.76 -15.43 -25.48
N PHE A 5 20.52 -15.99 -24.29
CA PHE A 5 19.46 -15.50 -23.40
C PHE A 5 19.96 -14.22 -22.73
N SER A 6 19.61 -13.06 -23.28
CA SER A 6 19.63 -11.81 -22.53
C SER A 6 18.43 -11.80 -21.59
N GLY A 7 18.69 -11.63 -20.28
CA GLY A 7 17.65 -11.40 -19.28
C GLY A 7 16.97 -10.05 -19.53
N GLU A 8 16.01 -10.03 -20.44
CA GLU A 8 15.17 -8.87 -20.70
C GLU A 8 14.08 -8.79 -19.63
N CYS A 9 14.31 -7.92 -18.64
CA CYS A 9 13.27 -7.48 -17.72
C CYS A 9 12.14 -6.84 -18.56
N ALA A 10 10.87 -7.19 -18.31
CA ALA A 10 9.70 -6.66 -19.05
C ALA A 10 9.66 -5.11 -19.16
N TRP A 11 10.38 -4.41 -18.28
CA TRP A 11 10.62 -2.98 -18.27
C TRP A 11 11.35 -2.43 -19.51
N SER A 12 12.18 -3.22 -20.20
CA SER A 12 12.91 -2.76 -21.38
C SER A 12 12.06 -2.72 -22.66
N ARG A 13 10.81 -3.19 -22.59
CA ARG A 13 9.89 -3.31 -23.75
C ARG A 13 8.81 -2.25 -23.80
N VAL A 14 8.86 -1.25 -22.92
CA VAL A 14 7.79 -0.27 -22.78
C VAL A 14 8.10 0.97 -23.64
N ASP A 15 7.72 0.90 -24.92
CA ASP A 15 7.74 2.05 -25.85
C ASP A 15 6.57 3.03 -25.60
N ILE A 16 5.66 2.69 -24.69
CA ILE A 16 4.46 3.48 -24.34
C ILE A 16 4.70 4.17 -22.99
N PRO A 17 4.47 5.49 -22.84
CA PRO A 17 4.58 6.12 -21.52
C PRO A 17 3.68 5.39 -20.52
N VAL A 18 4.27 4.90 -19.42
CA VAL A 18 3.53 4.24 -18.34
C VAL A 18 2.48 5.21 -17.82
N ILE A 19 1.21 4.90 -18.03
CA ILE A 19 0.09 5.66 -17.49
C ILE A 19 -0.09 5.23 -16.04
N GLU A 20 0.22 6.14 -15.13
CA GLU A 20 -0.02 5.96 -13.71
C GLU A 20 -1.40 6.52 -13.35
N ILE A 21 -2.30 5.65 -12.91
CA ILE A 21 -3.61 6.05 -12.39
C ILE A 21 -3.43 6.35 -10.91
N ASN A 22 -3.50 7.64 -10.58
CA ASN A 22 -3.41 8.10 -9.19
C ASN A 22 -4.72 7.84 -8.43
N ASP A 23 -4.62 7.89 -7.10
CA ASP A 23 -5.79 7.88 -6.23
C ASP A 23 -6.62 9.17 -6.42
N LEU A 24 -7.93 9.08 -6.23
CA LEU A 24 -8.84 10.22 -6.22
C LEU A 24 -8.49 11.18 -5.08
N ASN A 25 -8.75 12.48 -5.25
CA ASN A 25 -8.66 13.41 -4.13
C ASN A 25 -9.83 13.23 -3.14
N LYS A 26 -9.82 13.97 -2.02
CA LYS A 26 -10.86 13.83 -0.98
C LYS A 26 -12.23 14.18 -1.55
N GLU A 27 -12.34 15.28 -2.27
CA GLU A 27 -13.59 15.78 -2.85
C GLU A 27 -14.21 14.75 -3.81
N GLU A 28 -13.42 14.25 -4.76
CA GLU A 28 -13.81 13.21 -5.73
C GLU A 28 -14.22 11.91 -5.03
N SER A 29 -13.49 11.51 -3.98
CA SER A 29 -13.78 10.31 -3.21
C SER A 29 -15.10 10.44 -2.45
N MET A 30 -15.35 11.59 -1.82
CA MET A 30 -16.58 11.87 -1.10
C MET A 30 -17.77 11.99 -2.06
N GLU A 31 -17.59 12.63 -3.22
CA GLU A 31 -18.60 12.66 -4.28
C GLU A 31 -18.96 11.24 -4.72
N TYR A 32 -17.97 10.38 -4.96
CA TYR A 32 -18.20 8.99 -5.29
C TYR A 32 -18.98 8.26 -4.18
N LEU A 33 -18.56 8.35 -2.91
CA LEU A 33 -19.23 7.63 -1.82
C LEU A 33 -20.65 8.13 -1.54
N ILE A 34 -20.88 9.44 -1.60
CA ILE A 34 -22.18 10.03 -1.24
C ILE A 34 -23.11 10.06 -2.45
N ASN A 35 -22.68 10.66 -3.56
CA ASN A 35 -23.58 10.92 -4.68
C ASN A 35 -23.77 9.69 -5.56
N ILE A 36 -22.71 8.91 -5.80
CA ILE A 36 -22.77 7.72 -6.65
C ILE A 36 -23.20 6.50 -5.84
N ARG A 37 -22.57 6.27 -4.69
CA ARG A 37 -22.82 5.07 -3.86
C ARG A 37 -23.94 5.22 -2.84
N LYS A 38 -24.48 6.44 -2.65
CA LYS A 38 -25.61 6.73 -1.75
C LYS A 38 -25.34 6.37 -0.28
N ILE A 39 -24.08 6.48 0.16
CA ILE A 39 -23.69 6.31 1.55
C ILE A 39 -23.86 7.63 2.30
N LYS A 40 -24.29 7.57 3.57
CA LYS A 40 -24.44 8.76 4.42
C LYS A 40 -23.09 9.43 4.66
N PHE A 41 -23.06 10.75 4.74
CA PHE A 41 -21.83 11.53 4.91
C PHE A 41 -20.92 11.03 6.04
N GLU A 42 -21.46 10.81 7.24
CA GLU A 42 -20.70 10.35 8.42
C GLU A 42 -20.04 8.97 8.21
N GLU A 43 -20.72 8.08 7.50
CA GLU A 43 -20.18 6.76 7.18
C GLU A 43 -19.17 6.85 6.03
N ALA A 44 -19.45 7.66 5.02
CA ALA A 44 -18.54 7.92 3.92
C ALA A 44 -17.20 8.51 4.39
N GLU A 45 -17.21 9.41 5.38
CA GLU A 45 -16.00 9.99 5.95
C GLU A 45 -15.14 8.92 6.64
N LYS A 46 -15.73 8.08 7.50
CA LYS A 46 -15.01 6.96 8.15
C LYS A 46 -14.42 5.99 7.12
N LEU A 47 -15.19 5.68 6.07
CA LEU A 47 -14.78 4.80 4.99
C LEU A 47 -13.62 5.39 4.18
N TYR A 48 -13.67 6.69 3.86
CA TYR A 48 -12.58 7.40 3.20
C TYR A 48 -11.33 7.45 4.07
N ASP A 49 -11.44 7.77 5.36
CA ASP A 49 -10.30 7.83 6.27
C ASP A 49 -9.56 6.49 6.38
N LEU A 50 -10.30 5.38 6.26
CA LEU A 50 -9.75 4.03 6.26
C LEU A 50 -8.98 3.68 4.97
N VAL A 51 -9.51 4.02 3.78
CA VAL A 51 -8.93 3.53 2.51
C VAL A 51 -8.30 4.58 1.60
N GLY A 52 -8.51 5.86 1.88
CA GLY A 52 -8.13 6.98 1.02
C GLY A 52 -8.85 6.99 -0.33
N GLY A 53 -8.21 7.59 -1.33
CA GLY A 53 -8.81 7.82 -2.66
C GLY A 53 -8.74 6.67 -3.65
N ARG A 54 -8.24 5.50 -3.26
CA ARG A 54 -8.08 4.37 -4.19
C ARG A 54 -9.44 3.84 -4.62
N ILE A 55 -9.82 4.07 -5.88
CA ILE A 55 -11.16 3.73 -6.40
C ILE A 55 -11.56 2.26 -6.19
N LEU A 56 -10.63 1.31 -6.35
CA LEU A 56 -10.91 -0.11 -6.10
C LEU A 56 -11.23 -0.40 -4.63
N ASN A 57 -10.52 0.26 -3.71
CA ASN A 57 -10.78 0.12 -2.28
C ASN A 57 -12.09 0.82 -1.91
N LEU A 58 -12.30 2.06 -2.37
CA LEU A 58 -13.55 2.82 -2.19
C LEU A 58 -14.77 2.02 -2.64
N LYS A 59 -14.71 1.42 -3.83
CA LYS A 59 -15.77 0.52 -4.32
C LYS A 59 -15.97 -0.67 -3.39
N SER A 60 -14.90 -1.36 -3.01
CA SER A 60 -14.97 -2.59 -2.23
C SER A 60 -15.49 -2.37 -0.80
N ILE A 61 -15.16 -1.24 -0.17
CA ILE A 61 -15.73 -0.89 1.15
C ILE A 61 -17.18 -0.42 1.04
N ALA A 62 -17.52 0.35 -0.01
CA ALA A 62 -18.89 0.80 -0.24
C ALA A 62 -19.82 -0.37 -0.52
N ASP A 63 -19.37 -1.37 -1.29
CA ASP A 63 -20.11 -2.62 -1.54
C ASP A 63 -20.39 -3.39 -0.23
N LYS A 64 -19.50 -3.35 0.76
CA LYS A 64 -19.69 -4.04 2.05
C LYS A 64 -20.59 -3.25 3.00
N SER A 65 -20.39 -1.92 3.08
CA SER A 65 -21.25 -1.02 3.86
C SER A 65 -22.71 -1.13 3.42
N LEU A 66 -22.99 -1.08 2.12
CA LEU A 66 -24.35 -1.25 1.57
C LEU A 66 -24.96 -2.65 1.80
N LYS A 67 -24.13 -3.66 2.08
CA LYS A 67 -24.57 -5.00 2.50
C LYS A 67 -24.85 -5.10 4.00
N GLY A 68 -24.73 -3.99 4.75
CA GLY A 68 -24.99 -3.94 6.18
C GLY A 68 -23.84 -4.38 7.07
N PHE A 69 -22.61 -4.47 6.54
CA PHE A 69 -21.44 -4.75 7.38
C PHE A 69 -21.12 -3.52 8.25
N SER A 70 -20.86 -3.73 9.53
CA SER A 70 -20.34 -2.67 10.39
C SER A 70 -18.96 -2.19 9.92
N PHE A 71 -18.60 -0.97 10.29
CA PHE A 71 -17.28 -0.43 10.01
C PHE A 71 -16.16 -1.32 10.54
N GLU A 72 -16.31 -1.86 11.75
CA GLU A 72 -15.36 -2.77 12.39
C GLU A 72 -15.19 -4.07 11.58
N ASN A 73 -16.30 -4.68 11.13
CA ASN A 73 -16.24 -5.89 10.31
C ASN A 73 -15.56 -5.62 8.96
N ILE A 74 -15.82 -4.45 8.35
CA ILE A 74 -15.14 -4.03 7.11
C ILE A 74 -13.64 -3.87 7.37
N LYS A 75 -13.27 -3.16 8.44
CA LYS A 75 -11.87 -2.93 8.82
C LYS A 75 -11.12 -4.25 9.00
N GLU A 76 -11.68 -5.18 9.75
CA GLU A 76 -11.08 -6.50 10.01
C GLU A 76 -10.86 -7.30 8.71
N LEU A 77 -11.83 -7.32 7.79
CA LEU A 77 -11.68 -8.03 6.51
C LEU A 77 -10.51 -7.50 5.68
N PHE A 78 -10.37 -6.18 5.61
CA PHE A 78 -9.29 -5.54 4.87
C PHE A 78 -7.94 -5.68 5.57
N PHE A 79 -7.92 -5.62 6.90
CA PHE A 79 -6.72 -5.89 7.69
C PHE A 79 -6.24 -7.33 7.53
N GLY A 80 -7.15 -8.31 7.45
CA GLY A 80 -6.80 -9.69 7.12
C GLY A 80 -6.09 -9.79 5.77
N THR A 81 -6.62 -9.12 4.73
CA THR A 81 -5.97 -9.09 3.41
C THR A 81 -4.57 -8.47 3.45
N ILE A 82 -4.38 -7.41 4.24
CA ILE A 82 -3.06 -6.79 4.40
C ILE A 82 -2.12 -7.72 5.18
N TYR A 83 -2.60 -8.35 6.25
CA TYR A 83 -1.82 -9.31 7.00
C TYR A 83 -1.32 -10.46 6.12
N ASP A 84 -2.19 -11.03 5.28
CA ASP A 84 -1.82 -12.08 4.32
C ASP A 84 -0.75 -11.60 3.33
N ASN A 85 -0.82 -10.33 2.90
CA ASN A 85 0.20 -9.74 2.03
C ASN A 85 1.54 -9.56 2.76
N PHE A 86 1.52 -9.15 4.03
CA PHE A 86 2.71 -9.11 4.89
C PHE A 86 3.31 -10.50 5.09
N GLU A 87 2.46 -11.52 5.28
CA GLU A 87 2.89 -12.91 5.46
C GLU A 87 3.55 -13.45 4.19
N LYS A 88 2.94 -13.25 3.02
CA LYS A 88 3.53 -13.63 1.72
C LYS A 88 4.83 -12.90 1.42
N ALA A 89 4.96 -11.68 1.95
CA ALA A 89 6.18 -10.89 1.84
C ALA A 89 7.24 -11.25 2.88
N GLU A 90 6.93 -12.17 3.80
CA GLU A 90 7.79 -12.55 4.93
C GLU A 90 8.17 -11.34 5.81
N MET A 91 7.23 -10.41 5.99
CA MET A 91 7.44 -9.14 6.70
C MET A 91 6.85 -9.13 8.12
N ASN A 92 6.17 -10.19 8.56
CA ASN A 92 5.69 -10.30 9.95
C ASN A 92 6.85 -10.60 10.91
N THR A 93 6.64 -10.32 12.20
CA THR A 93 7.65 -10.53 13.25
C THR A 93 8.20 -11.96 13.22
N GLY A 94 9.54 -12.06 13.14
CA GLY A 94 10.26 -13.34 13.08
C GLY A 94 10.47 -13.92 11.68
N GLN A 95 9.94 -13.29 10.63
CA GLN A 95 10.14 -13.71 9.24
C GLN A 95 11.35 -13.01 8.58
N GLU A 96 11.83 -13.56 7.46
CA GLU A 96 13.11 -13.18 6.81
C GLU A 96 13.21 -11.68 6.51
N ASN A 97 12.13 -11.08 5.98
CA ASN A 97 12.13 -9.71 5.48
C ASN A 97 11.66 -8.69 6.52
N HIS A 98 11.41 -9.12 7.77
CA HIS A 98 10.84 -8.26 8.82
C HIS A 98 11.70 -7.03 9.13
N GLU A 99 13.02 -7.20 9.27
CA GLU A 99 13.91 -6.07 9.58
C GLU A 99 14.02 -5.08 8.43
N ALA A 100 14.04 -5.57 7.18
CA ALA A 100 13.99 -4.70 6.01
C ALA A 100 12.68 -3.90 5.94
N ALA A 101 11.55 -4.56 6.21
CA ALA A 101 10.24 -3.93 6.27
C ALA A 101 10.19 -2.84 7.35
N LYS A 102 10.71 -3.10 8.55
CA LYS A 102 10.79 -2.09 9.64
C LYS A 102 11.54 -0.84 9.22
N ILE A 103 12.68 -1.00 8.55
CA ILE A 103 13.48 0.13 8.06
C ILE A 103 12.68 0.96 7.05
N ILE A 104 12.07 0.31 6.04
CA ILE A 104 11.27 0.99 5.02
C ILE A 104 10.07 1.69 5.65
N ILE A 105 9.27 0.98 6.45
CA ILE A 105 8.07 1.50 7.10
C ILE A 105 8.40 2.72 7.96
N LYS A 106 9.47 2.63 8.77
CA LYS A 106 9.91 3.76 9.60
C LYS A 106 10.27 4.97 8.75
N ILE A 107 10.91 4.79 7.61
CA ILE A 107 11.27 5.91 6.74
C ILE A 107 10.02 6.52 6.13
N LEU A 108 9.17 5.72 5.50
CA LEU A 108 7.95 6.21 4.86
C LEU A 108 7.09 7.03 5.83
N LEU A 109 6.87 6.54 7.05
CA LEU A 109 6.11 7.26 8.07
C LEU A 109 6.75 8.60 8.49
N ASN A 110 8.08 8.75 8.35
CA ASN A 110 8.81 9.97 8.72
C ASN A 110 9.14 10.89 7.52
N SER A 111 8.98 10.43 6.27
CA SER A 111 9.49 11.09 5.05
C SER A 111 8.41 11.47 4.04
N ASN A 112 7.28 12.03 4.51
CA ASN A 112 6.12 12.34 3.67
C ASN A 112 5.72 11.14 2.77
N ASN A 113 5.77 9.93 3.34
CA ASN A 113 5.41 8.67 2.69
C ASN A 113 6.20 8.31 1.42
N THR A 114 7.40 8.86 1.22
CA THR A 114 8.19 8.62 -0.01
C THR A 114 9.64 8.21 0.28
N LEU A 115 10.14 7.19 -0.42
CA LEU A 115 11.52 6.69 -0.35
C LEU A 115 12.08 6.43 -1.76
N HIS A 116 13.25 6.96 -2.11
CA HIS A 116 13.87 6.65 -3.41
C HIS A 116 14.39 5.20 -3.47
N VAL A 117 14.23 4.51 -4.61
CA VAL A 117 14.56 3.09 -4.74
C VAL A 117 16.04 2.76 -4.50
N SER A 118 16.96 3.69 -4.80
CA SER A 118 18.39 3.49 -4.51
C SER A 118 18.66 3.43 -3.00
N MET A 119 17.98 4.26 -2.21
CA MET A 119 18.11 4.29 -0.77
C MET A 119 17.49 3.05 -0.13
N LEU A 120 16.38 2.54 -0.69
CA LEU A 120 15.82 1.24 -0.29
C LEU A 120 16.86 0.11 -0.44
N ARG A 121 17.54 0.03 -1.60
CA ARG A 121 18.60 -0.97 -1.85
C ARG A 121 19.74 -0.86 -0.83
N GLU A 122 20.22 0.35 -0.60
CA GLU A 122 21.33 0.63 0.32
C GLU A 122 21.01 0.22 1.76
N LEU A 123 19.81 0.58 2.23
CA LEU A 123 19.40 0.37 3.62
C LEU A 123 19.06 -1.07 3.95
N THR A 124 18.43 -1.79 3.01
CA THR A 124 17.96 -3.16 3.24
C THR A 124 18.96 -4.21 2.79
N LYS A 125 19.89 -3.85 1.89
CA LYS A 125 20.76 -4.80 1.17
C LYS A 125 19.96 -5.87 0.39
N MET A 126 18.72 -5.58 0.05
CA MET A 126 17.82 -6.48 -0.67
C MET A 126 17.49 -5.95 -2.07
N GLU A 127 17.21 -6.86 -2.99
CA GLU A 127 16.63 -6.48 -4.27
C GLU A 127 15.21 -5.95 -4.09
N PRO A 128 14.88 -4.73 -4.57
CA PRO A 128 13.57 -4.11 -4.36
C PRO A 128 12.42 -5.00 -4.84
N ASN A 129 12.61 -5.73 -5.94
CA ASN A 129 11.60 -6.61 -6.50
C ASN A 129 11.12 -7.69 -5.52
N LYS A 130 11.95 -8.11 -4.54
CA LYS A 130 11.53 -9.05 -3.49
C LYS A 130 10.53 -8.42 -2.51
N LEU A 131 10.68 -7.13 -2.21
CA LEU A 131 9.88 -6.40 -1.23
C LEU A 131 8.63 -5.77 -1.84
N LEU A 132 8.69 -5.36 -3.12
CA LEU A 132 7.62 -4.63 -3.79
C LEU A 132 6.53 -5.53 -4.39
N LYS A 133 6.72 -6.84 -4.44
CA LYS A 133 5.85 -7.78 -5.16
C LYS A 133 4.46 -7.98 -4.53
N TYR A 134 4.32 -7.73 -3.22
CA TYR A 134 3.18 -8.22 -2.44
C TYR A 134 2.17 -7.13 -2.05
N ASN A 135 2.05 -6.05 -2.82
CA ASN A 135 1.04 -5.00 -2.59
C ASN A 135 1.09 -4.33 -1.19
N ILE A 136 2.25 -4.33 -0.54
CA ILE A 136 2.51 -3.55 0.68
C ILE A 136 3.07 -2.18 0.32
N PHE A 137 3.94 -2.13 -0.69
CA PHE A 137 4.57 -0.91 -1.19
C PHE A 137 4.25 -0.72 -2.66
N ALA A 138 4.07 0.54 -3.08
CA ALA A 138 3.96 0.92 -4.48
C ALA A 138 5.30 1.40 -5.01
N TYR A 139 5.62 1.10 -6.26
CA TYR A 139 6.76 1.67 -6.97
C TYR A 139 6.29 2.61 -8.08
N HIS A 140 6.75 3.85 -8.00
CA HIS A 140 6.43 4.91 -8.94
C HIS A 140 7.60 5.06 -9.91
N SER A 141 7.45 4.52 -11.13
CA SER A 141 8.56 4.46 -12.09
C SER A 141 9.05 5.83 -12.55
N ARG A 142 8.14 6.81 -12.65
CA ARG A 142 8.42 8.17 -13.14
C ARG A 142 9.45 8.90 -12.29
N ASN A 143 9.34 8.81 -10.97
CA ASN A 143 10.22 9.48 -9.99
C ASN A 143 11.13 8.47 -9.26
N LYS A 144 11.03 7.18 -9.58
CA LYS A 144 11.77 6.07 -8.97
C LYS A 144 11.61 6.00 -7.46
N THR A 145 10.42 6.36 -6.96
CA THR A 145 10.12 6.32 -5.53
C THR A 145 9.26 5.13 -5.14
N VAL A 146 9.30 4.83 -3.86
CA VAL A 146 8.52 3.81 -3.17
C VAL A 146 7.65 4.51 -2.14
N THR A 147 6.38 4.14 -2.07
CA THR A 147 5.41 4.63 -1.08
C THR A 147 4.66 3.42 -0.48
N PHE A 148 3.76 3.66 0.48
CA PHE A 148 2.78 2.62 0.84
C PHE A 148 1.87 2.33 -0.34
N GLN A 149 1.52 1.06 -0.52
CA GLN A 149 0.63 0.69 -1.62
C GLN A 149 -0.67 1.48 -1.53
N SER A 150 -1.24 1.69 -0.35
CA SER A 150 -2.44 2.53 -0.17
C SER A 150 -2.54 3.07 1.26
N ARG A 151 -3.40 4.07 1.48
CA ARG A 151 -3.75 4.59 2.81
C ARG A 151 -4.17 3.50 3.79
N LEU A 152 -4.87 2.47 3.31
CA LEU A 152 -5.28 1.33 4.12
C LEU A 152 -4.08 0.54 4.68
N VAL A 153 -3.00 0.38 3.91
CA VAL A 153 -1.77 -0.27 4.40
C VAL A 153 -1.10 0.57 5.47
N GLU A 154 -1.01 1.88 5.25
CA GLU A 154 -0.50 2.83 6.24
C GLU A 154 -1.32 2.77 7.53
N TYR A 155 -2.65 2.79 7.42
CA TYR A 155 -3.57 2.71 8.56
C TYR A 155 -3.36 1.39 9.34
N TYR A 156 -3.25 0.25 8.65
CA TYR A 156 -2.95 -1.04 9.29
C TYR A 156 -1.64 -1.00 10.09
N ILE A 157 -0.58 -0.43 9.53
CA ILE A 157 0.72 -0.31 10.18
C ILE A 157 0.63 0.58 11.42
N GLN A 158 -0.10 1.71 11.34
CA GLN A 158 -0.26 2.64 12.46
C GLN A 158 -0.99 1.98 13.65
N GLU A 159 -2.07 1.23 13.39
CA GLU A 159 -2.78 0.44 14.42
C GLU A 159 -1.92 -0.69 15.00
N ASN A 160 -0.98 -1.22 14.20
CA ASN A 160 -0.06 -2.29 14.60
C ASN A 160 1.36 -1.76 14.83
N ALA A 161 1.50 -0.49 15.24
CA ALA A 161 2.80 0.18 15.32
C ALA A 161 3.79 -0.57 16.21
N ASN A 162 3.34 -1.24 17.27
CA ASN A 162 4.20 -2.05 18.14
C ASN A 162 4.98 -3.17 17.42
N LYS A 163 4.48 -3.65 16.27
CA LYS A 163 5.15 -4.67 15.45
C LYS A 163 6.27 -4.11 14.59
N PHE A 164 6.18 -2.82 14.21
CA PHE A 164 7.05 -2.23 13.18
C PHE A 164 7.90 -1.05 13.71
N ILE A 165 7.40 -0.35 14.71
CA ILE A 165 7.98 0.83 15.33
C ILE A 165 8.30 0.46 16.76
N LYS A 166 9.60 0.41 17.10
CA LYS A 166 10.02 0.31 18.49
C LYS A 166 9.52 1.59 19.18
N LYS A 167 8.68 1.50 20.22
CA LYS A 167 8.41 2.66 21.09
C LYS A 167 9.76 3.16 21.60
N ALA A 168 10.20 4.33 21.12
CA ALA A 168 11.15 5.10 21.88
C ALA A 168 10.41 5.49 23.16
N TRP A 169 10.93 5.06 24.30
CA TRP A 169 10.42 5.53 25.58
C TRP A 169 10.50 7.06 25.57
N LEU A 170 9.37 7.71 25.86
CA LEU A 170 9.33 9.13 26.26
C LEU A 170 10.16 9.31 27.54
#